data_AF-A0A2V6FXE2-F1
#
_entry.id   AF-A0A2V6FXE2-F1
#
_cell.length_a   1.000
_cell.length_b   1.000
_cell.length_c   1.000
_cell.angle_alpha   90.00
_cell.angle_beta   90.00
_cell.angle_gamma   90.00
#
_symmetry.space_group_name_H-M   'P 1'
#
loop_
_entity.id
_entity.type
_entity.pdbx_description
1 polymer ?
#
loop_
_entity_poly.entity_id
_entity_poly.type
_entity_poly.pdbx_seq_one_letter_code
_entity_poly.pdbx_strand_id
1 'polypeptide(L)'
;MNRKIDIQQSGNGLVVTLSVLVTILALLGAAVSYTAHISRISQRSRRIALAMEIADGHLEYLFTNWRNIYRNTWTTYGYASGGTDYSVVGTNYFYTAMYNPSNGCSGCATPSPVPYMTPSATPPQITLPATSYFPTEPNYTVNQYRIQAVDPMVDLDASGNALKETAWGSGTYTSLDPAAQPPPAFGPNTWQYSYFYLAAVDVSVPALGTNAGTVTAKVRRVFEKKFDSPWTYAMLFMDDLEFQPSTAFTMTGAIHTNGGLYIGTSNFTAQDRVSYGGDYVDGYSPNDTSHSGSTTAPNFPTNEPPAQVSPFLPFGWNVAFNSGNTNPNDDSYHDIVERPNNSYSDPLSTMRYYNQADYRILIDSSTTSRSLTIPAPRSPVAVLTTRLPARSQPTR
;
A
#
# COMPACT_ATOMS: atom_id res chain seq x y z
N MET A 1 53.76 1.37 96.43
CA MET A 1 52.29 1.35 96.29
C MET A 1 51.99 1.68 94.81
N ASN A 2 51.83 0.66 93.96
CA ASN A 2 51.70 0.82 92.51
C ASN A 2 50.26 1.16 92.14
N ARG A 3 50.01 2.39 91.71
CA ARG A 3 48.71 2.85 91.22
C ARG A 3 48.60 2.47 89.75
N LYS A 4 47.83 1.43 89.43
CA LYS A 4 47.41 1.14 88.05
C LYS A 4 46.56 2.33 87.57
N ILE A 5 47.05 3.01 86.54
CA ILE A 5 46.29 4.02 85.81
C ILE A 5 45.48 3.25 84.77
N ASP A 6 44.20 3.02 85.05
CA ASP A 6 43.27 2.47 84.07
C ASP A 6 42.94 3.59 83.07
N ILE A 7 43.64 3.57 81.93
CA ILE A 7 43.38 4.47 80.81
C ILE A 7 42.06 4.01 80.18
N GLN A 8 40.96 4.72 80.47
CA GLN A 8 39.70 4.53 79.77
C GLN A 8 39.90 4.84 78.27
N GLN A 9 39.93 3.78 77.45
CA GLN A 9 39.94 3.86 76.00
C GLN A 9 38.55 4.25 75.48
N SER A 10 38.16 5.51 75.61
CA SER A 10 36.88 6.03 75.09
C SER A 10 36.97 6.63 73.67
N GLY A 11 38.06 6.38 72.93
CA GLY A 11 38.35 7.01 71.63
C GLY A 11 37.64 6.44 70.39
N ASN A 12 36.88 5.34 70.50
CA ASN A 12 36.40 4.61 69.32
C ASN A 12 35.08 5.14 68.71
N GLY A 13 34.25 5.86 69.47
CA GLY A 13 32.92 6.29 69.01
C GLY A 13 32.93 7.30 67.86
N LEU A 14 33.87 8.25 67.89
CA LEU A 14 33.98 9.31 66.88
C LEU A 14 34.42 8.75 65.51
N VAL A 15 35.40 7.84 65.50
CA VAL A 15 35.93 7.23 64.29
C VAL A 15 34.84 6.40 63.59
N VAL A 16 34.08 5.62 64.36
CA VAL A 16 32.93 4.86 63.82
C VAL A 16 31.89 5.81 63.23
N THR A 17 31.54 6.90 63.92
CA THR A 17 30.54 7.87 63.43
C THR A 17 30.99 8.54 62.12
N LEU A 18 32.25 8.95 62.02
CA LEU A 18 32.80 9.54 60.79
C LEU A 18 32.84 8.52 59.64
N SER A 19 33.22 7.28 59.91
CA SER A 19 33.21 6.22 58.89
C SER A 19 31.80 6.00 58.32
N VAL A 20 30.78 5.96 59.19
CA VAL A 20 29.39 5.80 58.78
C VAL A 20 28.91 6.98 57.94
N LEU A 21 29.22 8.22 58.34
CA LEU A 21 28.86 9.43 57.58
C LEU A 21 29.49 9.42 56.17
N VAL A 22 30.77 9.07 56.06
CA VAL A 22 31.46 8.99 54.75
C VAL A 22 30.82 7.92 53.87
N THR A 23 30.51 6.74 54.42
CA THR A 23 29.83 5.68 53.66
C THR A 23 28.44 6.12 53.20
N ILE A 24 27.65 6.77 54.05
CA ILE A 24 26.31 7.27 53.68
C ILE A 24 26.42 8.32 52.57
N LEU A 25 27.37 9.27 52.68
CA LEU A 25 27.58 10.29 51.65
C LEU A 25 28.01 9.68 50.31
N ALA A 26 28.88 8.66 50.34
CA ALA A 26 29.28 7.93 49.13
C ALA A 26 28.10 7.19 48.48
N LEU A 27 27.25 6.54 49.28
CA LEU A 27 26.04 5.86 48.81
C LEU A 27 25.01 6.86 48.25
N LEU A 28 24.83 8.02 48.88
CA LEU A 28 23.96 9.09 48.38
C LEU A 28 24.45 9.61 47.02
N GLY A 29 25.76 9.85 46.89
CA GLY A 29 26.38 10.26 45.63
C GLY A 29 26.15 9.24 44.51
N ALA A 30 26.34 7.95 44.81
CA ALA A 30 26.06 6.87 43.87
C ALA A 30 24.56 6.81 43.48
N ALA A 31 23.65 6.95 44.44
CA ALA A 31 22.21 6.93 44.20
C ALA A 31 21.73 8.10 43.33
N VAL A 32 22.24 9.32 43.56
CA VAL A 32 21.93 10.51 42.75
C VAL A 32 22.45 10.32 41.32
N SER A 33 23.68 9.82 41.15
CA SER A 33 24.27 9.55 39.83
C SER A 33 23.45 8.50 39.06
N TYR A 34 23.06 7.41 39.72
CA TYR A 34 22.22 6.36 39.14
C TYR A 34 20.85 6.90 38.73
N THR A 35 20.18 7.66 39.61
CA THR A 35 18.87 8.25 39.34
C THR A 35 18.93 9.22 38.15
N ALA A 36 19.97 10.06 38.07
CA ALA A 36 20.19 10.96 36.94
C ALA A 36 20.48 10.21 35.63
N HIS A 37 21.15 9.06 35.70
CA HIS A 37 21.40 8.20 34.54
C HIS A 37 20.10 7.56 34.03
N ILE A 38 19.31 6.94 34.92
CA ILE A 38 18.02 6.32 34.56
C ILE A 38 17.03 7.36 34.04
N SER A 39 16.98 8.55 34.63
CA SER A 39 16.15 9.66 34.15
C SER A 39 16.49 10.03 32.71
N ARG A 40 17.79 10.15 32.37
CA ARG A 40 18.24 10.45 31.01
C ARG A 40 17.88 9.35 30.02
N ILE A 41 18.01 8.08 30.41
CA ILE A 41 17.62 6.94 29.58
C ILE A 41 16.11 6.94 29.32
N SER A 42 15.30 7.14 30.36
CA SER A 42 13.83 7.17 30.24
C SER A 42 13.38 8.32 29.33
N GLN A 43 13.94 9.52 29.51
CA GLN A 43 13.66 10.67 28.65
C GLN A 43 14.04 10.42 27.19
N ARG A 44 15.24 9.85 26.94
CA ARG A 44 15.68 9.49 25.59
C ARG A 44 14.74 8.47 24.95
N SER A 45 14.35 7.42 25.68
CA SER A 45 13.43 6.39 25.18
C SER A 45 12.07 6.97 24.78
N ARG A 46 11.49 7.86 25.61
CA ARG A 46 10.24 8.57 25.27
C ARG A 46 10.38 9.44 24.01
N ARG A 47 11.52 10.12 23.83
CA ARG A 47 11.80 10.92 22.63
C ARG A 47 11.98 10.07 21.37
N ILE A 48 12.59 8.89 21.48
CA ILE A 48 12.67 7.94 20.37
C ILE A 48 11.27 7.47 19.97
N ALA A 49 10.44 7.06 20.95
CA ALA A 49 9.07 6.62 20.69
C ALA A 49 8.25 7.72 19.99
N LEU A 50 8.32 8.96 20.50
CA LEU A 50 7.67 10.11 19.87
C LEU A 50 8.15 10.35 18.42
N ALA A 51 9.46 10.30 18.17
CA ALA A 51 10.00 10.46 16.82
C ALA A 51 9.54 9.34 15.88
N MET A 52 9.41 8.11 16.37
CA MET A 52 8.89 6.98 15.61
C MET A 52 7.40 7.15 15.29
N GLU A 53 6.56 7.54 16.26
CA GLU A 53 5.13 7.80 16.03
C GLU A 53 4.90 8.89 14.99
N ILE A 54 5.66 10.00 15.06
CA ILE A 54 5.58 11.06 14.05
C ILE A 54 6.05 10.54 12.69
N ALA A 55 7.14 9.79 12.63
CA ALA A 55 7.67 9.23 11.39
C ALA A 55 6.69 8.24 10.73
N ASP A 56 6.01 7.41 11.52
CA ASP A 56 4.99 6.48 11.05
C ASP A 56 3.77 7.21 10.48
N GLY A 57 3.31 8.29 11.12
CA GLY A 57 2.21 9.10 10.57
C GLY A 57 2.60 9.80 9.27
N HIS A 58 3.85 10.28 9.15
CA HIS A 58 4.39 10.83 7.90
C HIS A 58 4.45 9.75 6.80
N LEU A 59 4.88 8.54 7.13
CA LEU A 59 4.90 7.41 6.19
C LEU A 59 3.50 7.07 5.68
N GLU A 60 2.50 7.04 6.56
CA GLU A 60 1.12 6.75 6.18
C GLU A 60 0.53 7.84 5.27
N TYR A 61 0.79 9.11 5.59
CA TYR A 61 0.38 10.23 4.73
C TYR A 61 1.03 10.14 3.35
N LEU A 62 2.33 9.83 3.31
CA LEU A 62 3.11 9.68 2.09
C LEU A 62 2.61 8.51 1.24
N PHE A 63 2.33 7.35 1.84
CA PHE A 63 1.71 6.20 1.18
C PHE A 63 0.31 6.53 0.64
N THR A 64 -0.55 7.16 1.45
CA THR A 64 -1.92 7.52 1.06
C THR A 64 -1.92 8.50 -0.12
N ASN A 65 -1.07 9.53 -0.09
CA ASN A 65 -0.96 10.49 -1.19
C ASN A 65 -0.41 9.84 -2.46
N TRP A 66 0.62 9.00 -2.33
CA TRP A 66 1.15 8.21 -3.44
C TRP A 66 0.07 7.35 -4.10
N ARG A 67 -0.73 6.64 -3.28
CA ARG A 67 -1.84 5.81 -3.77
C ARG A 67 -2.87 6.66 -4.53
N ASN A 68 -3.23 7.83 -3.99
CA ASN A 68 -4.17 8.75 -4.63
C ASN A 68 -3.64 9.33 -5.94
N ILE A 69 -2.35 9.68 -5.99
CA ILE A 69 -1.70 10.17 -7.22
C ILE A 69 -1.79 9.09 -8.29
N TYR A 70 -1.37 7.87 -7.99
CA TYR A 70 -1.42 6.78 -8.97
C TYR A 70 -2.82 6.38 -9.40
N ARG A 71 -3.81 6.49 -8.51
CA ARG A 71 -5.21 6.29 -8.89
C ARG A 71 -5.64 7.32 -9.94
N ASN A 72 -5.19 8.57 -9.80
CA ASN A 72 -5.61 9.68 -10.64
C ASN A 72 -4.73 9.90 -11.88
N THR A 73 -3.53 9.31 -11.94
CA THR A 73 -2.58 9.51 -13.03
C THR A 73 -2.98 8.65 -14.23
N TRP A 74 -3.59 9.28 -15.23
CA TRP A 74 -3.94 8.67 -16.51
C TRP A 74 -3.19 9.38 -17.63
N THR A 75 -2.51 8.63 -18.48
CA THR A 75 -1.98 9.15 -19.75
C THR A 75 -2.78 8.55 -20.89
N THR A 76 -3.60 9.38 -21.54
CA THR A 76 -4.33 8.99 -22.75
C THR A 76 -3.33 8.82 -23.89
N TYR A 77 -3.02 7.58 -24.28
CA TYR A 77 -2.20 7.33 -25.46
C TYR A 77 -3.08 6.96 -26.65
N GLY A 78 -3.33 7.91 -27.54
CA GLY A 78 -3.74 7.68 -28.95
C GLY A 78 -5.06 6.96 -29.24
N TYR A 79 -5.69 6.32 -28.25
CA TYR A 79 -6.96 5.62 -28.36
C TYR A 79 -8.01 6.37 -27.54
N ALA A 80 -9.10 6.76 -28.19
CA ALA A 80 -10.27 7.36 -27.53
C ALA A 80 -10.96 6.42 -26.53
N SER A 81 -10.52 5.15 -26.45
CA SER A 81 -11.10 4.07 -25.63
C SER A 81 -10.27 3.68 -24.40
N GLY A 82 -9.31 4.51 -23.98
CA GLY A 82 -8.82 4.47 -22.59
C GLY A 82 -8.05 3.23 -22.13
N GLY A 83 -7.04 2.81 -22.90
CA GLY A 83 -6.06 1.83 -22.43
C GLY A 83 -4.97 2.47 -21.56
N THR A 84 -4.59 1.80 -20.47
CA THR A 84 -3.39 2.14 -19.70
C THR A 84 -2.16 1.82 -20.54
N ASP A 85 -1.28 2.80 -20.78
CA ASP A 85 0.05 2.52 -21.30
C ASP A 85 0.87 1.81 -20.21
N TYR A 86 1.11 0.51 -20.37
CA TYR A 86 1.86 -0.31 -19.43
C TYR A 86 3.32 0.14 -19.24
N SER A 87 3.86 0.97 -20.14
CA SER A 87 5.21 1.53 -20.03
C SER A 87 5.31 2.69 -19.01
N VAL A 88 4.17 3.24 -18.57
CA VAL A 88 4.03 4.42 -17.69
C VAL A 88 3.82 4.00 -16.22
N VAL A 89 3.74 2.70 -15.95
CA VAL A 89 3.19 2.15 -14.71
C VAL A 89 4.21 2.04 -13.57
N GLY A 90 5.50 1.87 -13.92
CA GLY A 90 6.62 1.95 -13.00
C GLY A 90 7.15 3.39 -12.94
N THR A 91 6.74 4.15 -11.92
CA THR A 91 7.39 5.44 -11.64
C THR A 91 8.52 5.26 -10.65
N ASN A 92 9.67 5.88 -10.91
CA ASN A 92 10.93 5.56 -10.23
C ASN A 92 11.09 6.32 -8.91
N TYR A 93 10.46 7.50 -8.81
CA TYR A 93 10.71 8.40 -7.70
C TYR A 93 9.58 9.40 -7.49
N PHE A 94 9.07 9.50 -6.26
CA PHE A 94 8.27 10.65 -5.81
C PHE A 94 9.14 11.47 -4.88
N TYR A 95 9.57 12.63 -5.36
CA TYR A 95 10.01 13.68 -4.45
C TYR A 95 8.78 14.21 -3.74
N THR A 96 8.84 14.15 -2.42
CA THR A 96 7.91 14.84 -1.56
C THR A 96 8.59 16.16 -1.14
N ALA A 97 7.83 17.17 -0.74
CA ALA A 97 8.27 18.56 -0.52
C ALA A 97 9.34 18.77 0.58
N MET A 98 9.97 17.70 1.07
CA MET A 98 11.15 17.76 1.92
C MET A 98 12.38 17.19 1.24
N TYR A 99 12.71 17.81 0.11
CA TYR A 99 13.88 18.66 0.09
C TYR A 99 13.39 20.10 -0.20
N ASN A 100 13.46 20.96 0.82
CA ASN A 100 12.57 22.11 1.10
C ASN A 100 12.43 23.19 -0.02
N PRO A 101 11.25 23.42 -0.61
CA PRO A 101 10.98 24.57 -1.50
C PRO A 101 10.50 25.85 -0.78
N SER A 102 10.49 25.91 0.55
CA SER A 102 10.06 27.08 1.34
C SER A 102 11.05 27.62 2.40
N ASN A 103 12.31 27.14 2.44
CA ASN A 103 13.43 27.88 3.09
C ASN A 103 14.57 28.23 2.11
N GLY A 104 14.26 28.51 0.83
CA GLY A 104 15.22 29.18 -0.06
C GLY A 104 16.46 28.39 -0.50
N CYS A 105 16.33 27.10 -0.79
CA CYS A 105 17.42 26.37 -1.48
C CYS A 105 17.50 26.78 -2.97
N SER A 106 18.47 27.63 -3.28
CA SER A 106 19.03 27.75 -4.62
C SER A 106 19.84 26.47 -4.92
N GLY A 107 19.49 25.72 -5.99
CA GLY A 107 20.26 24.56 -6.46
C GLY A 107 19.67 23.17 -6.17
N CYS A 108 18.43 23.08 -5.67
CA CYS A 108 17.73 21.82 -5.48
C CYS A 108 17.30 21.21 -6.83
N ALA A 109 17.50 19.89 -7.01
CA ALA A 109 17.14 19.19 -8.24
C ALA A 109 15.61 19.21 -8.44
N THR A 110 15.14 19.76 -9.55
CA THR A 110 13.74 19.64 -9.98
C THR A 110 13.36 18.16 -10.06
N PRO A 111 12.13 17.77 -9.64
CA PRO A 111 11.71 16.39 -9.81
C PRO A 111 11.87 16.02 -11.28
N SER A 112 12.78 15.08 -11.55
CA SER A 112 13.08 14.67 -12.91
C SER A 112 11.83 13.98 -13.45
N PRO A 113 11.40 14.30 -14.67
CA PRO A 113 10.34 13.54 -15.31
C PRO A 113 10.71 12.05 -15.29
N VAL A 114 9.71 11.21 -15.03
CA VAL A 114 9.92 9.76 -15.03
C VAL A 114 10.30 9.36 -16.47
N PRO A 115 11.49 8.77 -16.69
CA PRO A 115 11.85 8.28 -18.01
C PRO A 115 10.78 7.31 -18.49
N TYR A 116 10.35 7.47 -19.75
CA TYR A 116 9.36 6.61 -20.42
C TYR A 116 7.88 6.78 -20.03
N MET A 117 7.52 7.75 -19.17
CA MET A 117 6.14 8.23 -19.17
C MET A 117 5.91 9.02 -20.47
N THR A 118 4.87 8.71 -21.24
CA THR A 118 4.48 9.53 -22.41
C THR A 118 3.04 10.02 -22.26
N PRO A 119 2.81 11.35 -22.13
CA PRO A 119 3.83 12.39 -22.02
C PRO A 119 4.65 12.26 -20.74
N SER A 120 5.89 12.72 -20.81
CA SER A 120 6.83 12.79 -19.69
C SER A 120 6.22 13.65 -18.60
N ALA A 121 5.62 13.01 -17.60
CA ALA A 121 4.93 13.66 -16.51
C ALA A 121 5.86 13.71 -15.31
N THR A 122 6.16 14.92 -14.83
CA THR A 122 6.73 15.10 -13.50
C THR A 122 5.65 14.67 -12.49
N PRO A 123 5.90 13.66 -11.64
CA PRO A 123 4.91 13.26 -10.65
C PRO A 123 4.56 14.45 -9.76
N PRO A 124 3.29 14.64 -9.38
CA PRO A 124 2.94 15.70 -8.45
C PRO A 124 3.69 15.52 -7.13
N GLN A 125 4.20 16.63 -6.61
CA GLN A 125 4.93 16.64 -5.34
C GLN A 125 3.97 16.33 -4.19
N ILE A 126 4.28 15.32 -3.39
CA ILE A 126 3.55 15.06 -2.14
C ILE A 126 4.05 16.07 -1.11
N THR A 127 3.18 16.96 -0.64
CA THR A 127 3.56 17.93 0.41
C THR A 127 3.76 17.24 1.75
N LEU A 128 4.47 17.91 2.65
CA LEU A 128 4.39 17.50 4.04
C LEU A 128 2.98 17.73 4.59
N PRO A 129 2.47 16.80 5.41
CA PRO A 129 1.31 17.10 6.24
C PRO A 129 1.60 18.24 7.21
N ALA A 130 0.56 18.97 7.60
CA ALA A 130 0.67 20.02 8.59
C ALA A 130 1.15 19.45 9.94
N THR A 131 2.03 20.16 10.63
CA THR A 131 2.55 19.74 11.94
C THR A 131 1.45 19.56 12.99
N SER A 132 0.31 20.24 12.81
CA SER A 132 -0.90 20.09 13.64
C SER A 132 -1.57 18.71 13.56
N TYR A 133 -1.22 17.88 12.57
CA TYR A 133 -1.74 16.51 12.47
C TYR A 133 -0.99 15.52 13.34
N PHE A 134 0.12 15.93 13.96
CA PHE A 134 0.97 15.09 14.77
C PHE A 134 0.92 15.49 16.24
N PRO A 135 1.27 14.58 17.18
CA PRO A 135 1.32 14.88 18.60
C PRO A 135 2.16 16.13 18.92
N THR A 136 1.87 16.71 20.08
CA THR A 136 2.20 18.06 20.62
C THR A 136 3.67 18.52 20.67
N GLU A 137 4.59 17.99 19.86
CA GLU A 137 5.95 18.53 19.75
C GLU A 137 6.07 19.39 18.49
N PRO A 138 5.78 20.71 18.55
CA PRO A 138 5.81 21.58 17.38
C PRO A 138 7.23 21.77 16.79
N ASN A 139 8.28 21.29 17.47
CA ASN A 139 9.67 21.55 17.14
C ASN A 139 10.41 20.34 16.54
N TYR A 140 9.71 19.35 15.97
CA TYR A 140 10.38 18.28 15.23
C TYR A 140 10.86 18.78 13.85
N THR A 141 11.92 18.18 13.33
CA THR A 141 12.35 18.36 11.94
C THR A 141 12.22 17.05 11.18
N VAL A 142 11.88 17.13 9.90
CA VAL A 142 11.90 15.98 9.00
C VAL A 142 13.06 16.20 8.01
N ASN A 143 13.99 15.27 7.99
CA ASN A 143 15.25 15.39 7.22
C ASN A 143 15.22 14.55 5.93
N GLN A 144 14.40 13.51 5.91
CA GLN A 144 14.17 12.65 4.76
C GLN A 144 12.66 12.41 4.67
N TYR A 145 12.11 12.54 3.47
CA TYR A 145 10.69 12.30 3.17
C TYR A 145 10.65 11.91 1.68
N ARG A 146 10.50 10.63 1.35
CA ARG A 146 10.50 10.17 -0.06
C ARG A 146 9.85 8.82 -0.27
N ILE A 147 9.44 8.57 -1.51
CA ILE A 147 9.18 7.23 -2.04
C ILE A 147 10.10 7.00 -3.22
N GLN A 148 10.86 5.91 -3.15
CA GLN A 148 11.77 5.48 -4.19
C GLN A 148 11.35 4.09 -4.66
N ALA A 149 11.34 3.84 -5.97
CA ALA A 149 11.18 2.49 -6.46
C ALA A 149 12.45 1.67 -6.18
N VAL A 150 12.29 0.41 -5.80
CA VAL A 150 13.37 -0.44 -5.30
C VAL A 150 13.21 -1.88 -5.76
N ASP A 151 14.24 -2.69 -5.58
CA ASP A 151 14.16 -4.14 -5.62
C ASP A 151 13.47 -4.66 -4.33
N PRO A 152 12.68 -5.75 -4.37
CA PRO A 152 12.14 -6.37 -3.16
C PRO A 152 13.21 -6.77 -2.12
N MET A 153 14.43 -7.07 -2.57
CA MET A 153 15.58 -7.42 -1.72
C MET A 153 16.53 -6.23 -1.51
N VAL A 154 15.99 -5.01 -1.48
CA VAL A 154 16.79 -3.78 -1.40
C VAL A 154 17.70 -3.73 -0.16
N ASP A 155 19.00 -3.62 -0.41
CA ASP A 155 19.97 -3.17 0.59
C ASP A 155 20.02 -1.65 0.64
N LEU A 156 20.38 -1.08 1.80
CA LEU A 156 20.54 0.36 1.99
C LEU A 156 22.00 0.72 2.25
N ASP A 157 22.48 1.79 1.63
CA ASP A 157 23.78 2.35 1.99
C ASP A 157 23.75 3.06 3.36
N ALA A 158 24.91 3.53 3.83
CA ALA A 158 25.01 4.26 5.10
C ALA A 158 24.18 5.57 5.13
N SER A 159 23.82 6.10 3.95
CA SER A 159 22.97 7.28 3.78
C SER A 159 21.49 6.91 3.65
N GLY A 160 21.13 5.63 3.68
CA GLY A 160 19.76 5.14 3.54
C GLY A 160 19.22 5.19 2.10
N ASN A 161 20.10 5.23 1.10
CA ASN A 161 19.74 5.11 -0.31
C ASN A 161 19.62 3.64 -0.70
N ALA A 162 18.62 3.34 -1.53
CA ALA A 162 18.44 2.00 -2.07
C ALA A 162 19.65 1.61 -2.93
N LEU A 163 20.11 0.39 -2.72
CA LEU A 163 21.13 -0.26 -3.52
C LEU A 163 20.48 -1.29 -4.46
N LYS A 164 21.14 -1.52 -5.60
CA LYS A 164 20.87 -2.64 -6.50
C LYS A 164 22.13 -3.45 -6.72
N GLU A 165 21.98 -4.76 -6.95
CA GLU A 165 23.11 -5.55 -7.46
C GLU A 165 23.51 -5.05 -8.86
N THR A 166 24.82 -5.02 -9.13
CA THR A 166 25.37 -4.64 -10.43
C THR A 166 25.06 -5.65 -11.53
N ALA A 167 24.92 -6.91 -11.15
CA ALA A 167 24.47 -8.03 -11.98
C ALA A 167 23.84 -9.08 -11.06
N TRP A 168 22.84 -9.82 -11.54
CA TRP A 168 22.15 -10.84 -10.75
C TRP A 168 23.15 -11.81 -10.11
N GLY A 169 23.11 -11.92 -8.78
CA GLY A 169 23.94 -12.83 -7.99
C GLY A 169 25.40 -12.40 -7.88
N SER A 170 25.73 -11.14 -8.21
CA SER A 170 27.11 -10.65 -8.10
C SER A 170 27.53 -10.38 -6.66
N GLY A 171 26.59 -10.22 -5.73
CA GLY A 171 26.85 -9.78 -4.36
C GLY A 171 27.49 -8.39 -4.26
N THR A 172 27.56 -7.65 -5.38
CA THR A 172 28.15 -6.31 -5.46
C THR A 172 27.05 -5.29 -5.70
N TYR A 173 26.93 -4.35 -4.76
CA TYR A 173 25.83 -3.40 -4.72
C TYR A 173 26.27 -1.99 -5.13
N THR A 174 25.41 -1.30 -5.87
CA THR A 174 25.59 0.11 -6.26
C THR A 174 24.33 0.90 -5.94
N SER A 175 24.45 2.21 -5.70
CA SER A 175 23.29 3.08 -5.53
C SER A 175 22.36 2.91 -6.72
N LEU A 176 21.08 2.64 -6.43
CA LEU A 176 20.05 2.67 -7.45
C LEU A 176 19.89 4.11 -7.91
N ASP A 177 20.22 4.37 -9.18
CA ASP A 177 20.03 5.66 -9.82
C ASP A 177 18.55 6.07 -9.66
N PRO A 178 18.24 7.27 -9.12
CA PRO A 178 16.88 7.77 -9.03
C PRO A 178 16.11 7.78 -10.36
N ALA A 179 16.81 7.80 -11.50
CA ALA A 179 16.23 7.72 -12.82
C ALA A 179 16.06 6.27 -13.35
N ALA A 180 16.65 5.26 -12.71
CA ALA A 180 16.53 3.87 -13.17
C ALA A 180 15.12 3.32 -12.96
N GLN A 181 14.57 2.64 -13.98
CA GLN A 181 13.30 1.93 -13.83
C GLN A 181 13.44 0.77 -12.84
N PRO A 182 12.54 0.63 -11.84
CA PRO A 182 12.54 -0.53 -10.99
C PRO A 182 12.29 -1.76 -11.86
N PRO A 183 13.03 -2.85 -11.66
CA PRO A 183 12.72 -4.09 -12.35
C PRO A 183 11.31 -4.54 -11.90
N PRO A 184 10.37 -4.81 -12.82
CA PRO A 184 9.13 -5.48 -12.46
C PRO A 184 9.46 -6.87 -11.93
N ALA A 185 8.91 -7.23 -10.77
CA ALA A 185 8.93 -8.60 -10.30
C ALA A 185 7.74 -9.33 -10.93
N PHE A 186 8.01 -10.36 -11.71
CA PHE A 186 6.97 -11.18 -12.31
C PHE A 186 6.64 -12.37 -11.41
N GLY A 187 5.35 -12.71 -11.34
CA GLY A 187 4.93 -13.99 -10.82
C GLY A 187 5.23 -15.14 -11.80
N PRO A 188 4.52 -16.28 -11.67
CA PRO A 188 4.65 -17.41 -12.60
C PRO A 188 4.29 -17.08 -14.06
N ASN A 189 3.67 -15.93 -14.31
CA ASN A 189 3.30 -15.46 -15.64
C ASN A 189 3.75 -14.00 -15.85
N THR A 190 3.76 -13.57 -17.11
CA THR A 190 4.21 -12.24 -17.53
C THR A 190 3.15 -11.15 -17.41
N TRP A 191 1.91 -11.50 -17.02
CA TRP A 191 0.76 -10.58 -16.97
C TRP A 191 0.47 -10.07 -15.57
N GLN A 192 0.91 -10.81 -14.55
CA GLN A 192 0.91 -10.41 -13.16
C GLN A 192 2.32 -10.00 -12.77
N TYR A 193 2.48 -8.73 -12.45
CA TYR A 193 3.77 -8.18 -12.05
C TYR A 193 3.60 -7.16 -10.95
N SER A 194 4.67 -6.95 -10.21
CA SER A 194 4.70 -6.06 -9.07
C SER A 194 5.90 -5.13 -9.15
N TYR A 195 5.70 -3.91 -8.67
CA TYR A 195 6.78 -2.97 -8.39
C TYR A 195 6.90 -2.77 -6.89
N PHE A 196 8.12 -2.66 -6.40
CA PHE A 196 8.40 -2.42 -4.99
C PHE A 196 8.86 -0.99 -4.78
N TYR A 197 8.46 -0.43 -3.65
CA TYR A 197 8.71 0.96 -3.29
C TYR A 197 9.17 1.07 -1.85
N LEU A 198 10.24 1.82 -1.62
CA LEU A 198 10.73 2.20 -0.31
C LEU A 198 10.20 3.58 0.05
N ALA A 199 9.28 3.62 1.01
CA ALA A 199 8.93 4.84 1.72
C ALA A 199 9.95 5.10 2.84
N ALA A 200 10.46 6.34 2.92
CA ALA A 200 11.50 6.70 3.85
C ALA A 200 11.26 8.04 4.52
N VAL A 201 11.24 8.04 5.86
CA VAL A 201 11.08 9.24 6.69
C VAL A 201 12.11 9.29 7.82
N ASP A 202 12.78 10.43 7.97
CA ASP A 202 13.67 10.71 9.10
C ASP A 202 13.12 11.86 9.93
N VAL A 203 12.71 11.58 11.16
CA VAL A 203 12.20 12.59 12.11
C VAL A 203 13.23 12.82 13.21
N SER A 204 13.58 14.07 13.45
CA SER A 204 14.41 14.47 14.59
C SER A 204 13.59 15.29 15.59
N VAL A 205 13.62 14.90 16.86
CA VAL A 205 13.00 15.65 17.96
C VAL A 205 14.07 16.18 18.91
N PRO A 206 13.87 17.36 19.52
CA PRO A 206 14.78 17.87 20.55
C PRO A 206 14.87 16.91 21.75
N ALA A 207 16.08 16.58 22.19
CA ALA A 207 16.28 15.89 23.46
C ALA A 207 16.08 16.86 24.64
N LEU A 208 15.76 16.32 25.82
CA LEU A 208 15.57 17.14 27.03
C LEU A 208 16.91 17.44 27.73
N GLY A 209 17.19 18.72 27.99
CA GLY A 209 18.36 19.19 28.75
C GLY A 209 19.10 20.37 28.10
N THR A 210 19.94 21.07 28.88
CA THR A 210 20.63 22.32 28.49
C THR A 210 21.67 22.18 27.37
N ASN A 211 22.05 20.95 27.00
CA ASN A 211 22.94 20.62 25.86
C ASN A 211 22.45 19.35 25.13
N ALA A 212 21.16 19.06 25.26
CA ALA A 212 20.60 17.83 24.75
C ALA A 212 20.38 18.02 23.25
N GLY A 213 21.18 17.32 22.43
CA GLY A 213 21.10 17.38 20.97
C GLY A 213 19.75 16.86 20.45
N THR A 214 19.74 16.25 19.27
CA THR A 214 18.51 15.69 18.70
C THR A 214 18.48 14.17 18.85
N VAL A 215 17.27 13.63 18.94
CA VAL A 215 16.99 12.21 18.77
C VAL A 215 16.35 12.03 17.41
N THR A 216 16.97 11.23 16.55
CA THR A 216 16.46 10.95 15.20
C THR A 216 15.92 9.52 15.12
N ALA A 217 14.67 9.37 14.70
CA ALA A 217 14.11 8.11 14.25
C ALA A 217 14.16 8.05 12.72
N LYS A 218 14.71 6.95 12.18
CA LYS A 218 14.74 6.67 10.74
C LYS A 218 13.81 5.51 10.47
N VAL A 219 12.67 5.77 9.83
CA VAL A 219 11.67 4.74 9.52
C VAL A 219 11.63 4.50 8.02
N ARG A 220 11.64 3.22 7.67
CA ARG A 220 11.69 2.73 6.29
C ARG A 220 10.66 1.62 6.14
N ARG A 221 9.82 1.68 5.11
CA ARG A 221 8.84 0.63 4.80
C ARG A 221 8.88 0.34 3.32
N VAL A 222 9.02 -0.94 2.98
CA VAL A 222 8.84 -1.41 1.60
C VAL A 222 7.37 -1.75 1.42
N PHE A 223 6.78 -1.31 0.33
CA PHE A 223 5.43 -1.67 -0.07
C PHE A 223 5.37 -2.07 -1.53
N GLU A 224 4.38 -2.89 -1.86
CA GLU A 224 4.21 -3.48 -3.18
C GLU A 224 3.06 -2.80 -3.92
N LYS A 225 3.30 -2.51 -5.20
CA LYS A 225 2.27 -2.17 -6.17
C LYS A 225 2.07 -3.36 -7.09
N LYS A 226 1.07 -4.18 -6.77
CA LYS A 226 0.73 -5.37 -7.55
C LYS A 226 -0.23 -5.03 -8.68
N PHE A 227 0.09 -5.53 -9.87
CA PHE A 227 -0.81 -5.57 -11.02
C PHE A 227 -1.39 -6.96 -11.17
N ASP A 228 -2.71 -7.01 -11.15
CA ASP A 228 -3.45 -8.24 -11.36
C ASP A 228 -4.55 -8.00 -12.40
N SER A 229 -4.88 -9.06 -13.12
CA SER A 229 -5.96 -9.03 -14.11
C SER A 229 -7.24 -9.53 -13.45
N PRO A 230 -8.35 -8.77 -13.51
CA PRO A 230 -9.62 -9.22 -12.95
C PRO A 230 -10.10 -10.53 -13.60
N TRP A 231 -9.66 -10.81 -14.82
CA TRP A 231 -9.99 -12.01 -15.59
C TRP A 231 -9.28 -13.28 -15.12
N THR A 232 -8.41 -13.19 -14.11
CA THR A 232 -7.79 -14.37 -13.48
C THR A 232 -8.65 -14.95 -12.36
N TYR A 233 -9.69 -14.23 -11.94
CA TYR A 233 -10.63 -14.67 -10.91
C TYR A 233 -11.87 -15.30 -11.55
N ALA A 234 -12.34 -16.41 -10.99
CA ALA A 234 -13.65 -16.96 -11.32
C ALA A 234 -14.77 -16.05 -10.81
N MET A 235 -14.55 -15.40 -9.66
CA MET A 235 -15.44 -14.41 -9.09
C MET A 235 -14.63 -13.26 -8.49
N LEU A 236 -14.96 -12.03 -8.91
CA LEU A 236 -14.39 -10.79 -8.40
C LEU A 236 -15.55 -9.85 -8.04
N PHE A 237 -15.63 -9.46 -6.78
CA PHE A 237 -16.63 -8.52 -6.27
C PHE A 237 -15.97 -7.26 -5.72
N MET A 238 -16.57 -6.10 -6.02
CA MET A 238 -16.08 -4.80 -5.53
C MET A 238 -16.60 -4.47 -4.13
N ASP A 239 -17.71 -5.08 -3.74
CA ASP A 239 -18.36 -4.93 -2.44
C ASP A 239 -18.39 -6.28 -1.71
N ASP A 240 -19.10 -6.35 -0.60
CA ASP A 240 -19.34 -7.58 0.15
C ASP A 240 -19.80 -8.72 -0.77
N LEU A 241 -19.18 -9.88 -0.63
CA LEU A 241 -19.58 -11.11 -1.29
C LEU A 241 -20.26 -12.02 -0.28
N GLU A 242 -21.55 -12.25 -0.48
CA GLU A 242 -22.29 -13.29 0.21
C GLU A 242 -22.60 -14.45 -0.73
N PHE A 243 -22.33 -15.68 -0.27
CA PHE A 243 -22.52 -16.87 -1.08
C PHE A 243 -23.13 -18.03 -0.28
N GLN A 244 -24.41 -18.35 -0.57
CA GLN A 244 -25.20 -19.32 0.20
C GLN A 244 -25.83 -20.42 -0.70
N PRO A 245 -25.05 -21.31 -1.33
CA PRO A 245 -25.62 -22.36 -2.17
C PRO A 245 -26.46 -23.37 -1.34
N SER A 246 -27.68 -23.63 -1.80
CA SER A 246 -28.60 -24.60 -1.17
C SER A 246 -28.29 -26.06 -1.51
N THR A 247 -27.50 -26.29 -2.56
CA THR A 247 -26.99 -27.59 -2.98
C THR A 247 -25.47 -27.54 -3.11
N ALA A 248 -24.80 -28.69 -3.12
CA ALA A 248 -23.35 -28.76 -3.30
C ALA A 248 -22.91 -27.94 -4.53
N PHE A 249 -22.01 -26.98 -4.32
CA PHE A 249 -21.45 -26.10 -5.33
C PHE A 249 -19.94 -26.02 -5.16
N THR A 250 -19.22 -26.31 -6.25
CA THR A 250 -17.76 -26.31 -6.26
C THR A 250 -17.25 -25.26 -7.23
N MET A 251 -16.30 -24.46 -6.77
CA MET A 251 -15.63 -23.44 -7.57
C MET A 251 -14.16 -23.78 -7.76
N THR A 252 -13.75 -23.83 -9.02
CA THR A 252 -12.42 -24.31 -9.42
C THR A 252 -11.40 -23.20 -9.67
N GLY A 253 -11.81 -21.93 -9.60
CA GLY A 253 -10.94 -20.79 -9.83
C GLY A 253 -10.98 -19.80 -8.68
N ALA A 254 -9.99 -18.90 -8.65
CA ALA A 254 -9.80 -17.95 -7.57
C ALA A 254 -11.00 -17.02 -7.35
N ILE A 255 -11.25 -16.69 -6.08
CA ILE A 255 -12.35 -15.84 -5.63
C ILE A 255 -11.77 -14.65 -4.89
N HIS A 256 -12.28 -13.46 -5.20
CA HIS A 256 -11.93 -12.24 -4.49
C HIS A 256 -13.16 -11.35 -4.25
N THR A 257 -13.22 -10.75 -3.06
CA THR A 257 -14.07 -9.60 -2.76
C THR A 257 -13.24 -8.49 -2.14
N ASN A 258 -13.46 -7.25 -2.57
CA ASN A 258 -12.89 -6.07 -1.95
C ASN A 258 -13.54 -5.73 -0.58
N GLY A 259 -14.74 -6.24 -0.33
CA GLY A 259 -15.49 -6.09 0.92
C GLY A 259 -15.34 -7.30 1.84
N GLY A 260 -16.36 -7.50 2.69
CA GLY A 260 -16.48 -8.68 3.54
C GLY A 260 -16.89 -9.93 2.76
N LEU A 261 -16.45 -11.09 3.22
CA LEU A 261 -16.79 -12.39 2.66
C LEU A 261 -17.67 -13.17 3.64
N TYR A 262 -18.89 -13.51 3.22
CA TYR A 262 -19.89 -14.18 4.04
C TYR A 262 -20.29 -15.52 3.38
N ILE A 263 -19.93 -16.63 4.02
CA ILE A 263 -20.27 -17.97 3.54
C ILE A 263 -20.75 -18.80 4.74
N GLY A 264 -22.05 -19.03 4.83
CA GLY A 264 -22.70 -19.65 5.98
C GLY A 264 -23.07 -21.12 5.77
N THR A 265 -22.49 -21.80 4.77
CA THR A 265 -22.88 -23.16 4.39
C THR A 265 -21.74 -24.08 4.00
N SER A 266 -21.78 -25.34 4.47
CA SER A 266 -20.88 -26.42 4.05
C SER A 266 -21.17 -26.97 2.65
N ASN A 267 -22.21 -26.47 1.97
CA ASN A 267 -22.49 -26.81 0.57
C ASN A 267 -21.49 -26.15 -0.39
N PHE A 268 -20.75 -25.14 0.06
CA PHE A 268 -19.73 -24.49 -0.74
C PHE A 268 -18.38 -25.19 -0.62
N THR A 269 -17.71 -25.40 -1.76
CA THR A 269 -16.32 -25.87 -1.82
C THR A 269 -15.51 -24.98 -2.76
N ALA A 270 -14.46 -24.34 -2.25
CA ALA A 270 -13.43 -23.72 -3.08
C ALA A 270 -12.29 -24.71 -3.32
N GLN A 271 -11.78 -24.77 -4.55
CA GLN A 271 -10.59 -25.57 -4.91
C GLN A 271 -9.36 -24.72 -5.22
N ASP A 272 -9.49 -23.40 -5.14
CA ASP A 272 -8.44 -22.42 -5.43
C ASP A 272 -8.53 -21.29 -4.38
N ARG A 273 -7.60 -20.33 -4.46
CA ARG A 273 -7.45 -19.23 -3.52
C ARG A 273 -8.73 -18.43 -3.33
N VAL A 274 -9.09 -18.22 -2.08
CA VAL A 274 -10.16 -17.31 -1.65
C VAL A 274 -9.55 -16.13 -0.91
N SER A 275 -9.91 -14.91 -1.30
CA SER A 275 -9.38 -13.69 -0.69
C SER A 275 -10.44 -12.63 -0.48
N TYR A 276 -10.26 -11.78 0.53
CA TYR A 276 -11.23 -10.77 0.92
C TYR A 276 -10.54 -9.49 1.45
N GLY A 277 -11.19 -8.34 1.31
CA GLY A 277 -10.67 -7.05 1.75
C GLY A 277 -11.11 -6.63 3.16
N GLY A 278 -12.34 -7.00 3.54
CA GLY A 278 -12.96 -6.71 4.82
C GLY A 278 -12.81 -7.85 5.82
N ASP A 279 -13.92 -8.27 6.41
CA ASP A 279 -13.98 -9.40 7.35
C ASP A 279 -14.41 -10.69 6.65
N TYR A 280 -13.98 -11.84 7.19
CA TYR A 280 -14.49 -13.15 6.80
C TYR A 280 -15.40 -13.71 7.89
N VAL A 281 -16.59 -14.16 7.50
CA VAL A 281 -17.60 -14.70 8.42
C VAL A 281 -18.16 -16.01 7.89
N ASP A 282 -18.12 -17.06 8.72
CA ASP A 282 -18.85 -18.32 8.53
C ASP A 282 -20.35 -18.13 8.80
N GLY A 283 -21.00 -17.27 8.01
CA GLY A 283 -22.38 -16.87 8.24
C GLY A 283 -22.96 -15.98 7.16
N TYR A 284 -24.05 -15.31 7.53
CA TYR A 284 -24.77 -14.39 6.66
C TYR A 284 -24.19 -12.98 6.75
N SER A 285 -24.35 -12.21 5.68
CA SER A 285 -24.06 -10.78 5.75
C SER A 285 -24.95 -10.12 6.82
N PRO A 286 -24.46 -9.16 7.61
CA PRO A 286 -25.30 -8.34 8.49
C PRO A 286 -26.42 -7.61 7.76
N ASN A 287 -26.26 -7.42 6.44
CA ASN A 287 -27.25 -6.79 5.58
C ASN A 287 -28.23 -7.80 4.94
N ASP A 288 -28.04 -9.10 5.17
CA ASP A 288 -28.92 -10.14 4.66
C ASP A 288 -30.13 -10.33 5.58
N THR A 289 -31.30 -9.97 5.07
CA THR A 289 -32.59 -10.17 5.75
C THR A 289 -33.35 -11.38 5.22
N SER A 290 -32.83 -12.04 4.19
CA SER A 290 -33.48 -13.10 3.43
C SER A 290 -33.10 -14.49 3.92
N HIS A 291 -31.89 -14.68 4.45
CA HIS A 291 -31.48 -15.92 5.07
C HIS A 291 -31.54 -15.84 6.60
N SER A 292 -32.00 -16.95 7.19
CA SER A 292 -32.00 -17.14 8.64
C SER A 292 -31.77 -18.63 8.91
N GLY A 293 -31.03 -18.97 9.95
CA GLY A 293 -30.77 -20.35 10.31
C GLY A 293 -29.41 -20.60 10.93
N SER A 294 -29.14 -21.86 11.23
CA SER A 294 -27.84 -22.31 11.68
C SER A 294 -26.85 -22.28 10.52
N THR A 295 -25.69 -21.68 10.76
CA THR A 295 -24.61 -21.63 9.77
C THR A 295 -23.74 -22.88 9.88
N THR A 296 -23.11 -23.27 8.78
CA THR A 296 -22.11 -24.35 8.73
C THR A 296 -20.89 -23.85 7.99
N ALA A 297 -19.70 -24.31 8.39
CA ALA A 297 -18.46 -23.84 7.77
C ALA A 297 -18.32 -24.36 6.33
N PRO A 298 -17.90 -23.52 5.37
CA PRO A 298 -17.57 -23.95 4.01
C PRO A 298 -16.29 -24.80 3.94
N ASN A 299 -16.05 -25.39 2.77
CA ASN A 299 -14.87 -26.22 2.53
C ASN A 299 -13.82 -25.45 1.72
N PHE A 300 -12.62 -25.30 2.27
CA PHE A 300 -11.46 -24.72 1.60
C PHE A 300 -10.34 -25.76 1.50
N PRO A 301 -9.35 -25.55 0.61
CA PRO A 301 -8.17 -26.41 0.57
C PRO A 301 -7.43 -26.39 1.91
N THR A 302 -6.93 -27.55 2.35
CA THR A 302 -6.35 -27.76 3.69
C THR A 302 -5.22 -26.79 4.06
N ASN A 303 -4.51 -26.23 3.08
CA ASN A 303 -3.40 -25.31 3.28
C ASN A 303 -3.66 -23.90 2.71
N GLU A 304 -4.89 -23.62 2.29
CA GLU A 304 -5.28 -22.35 1.67
C GLU A 304 -6.61 -21.84 2.25
N PRO A 305 -6.64 -21.49 3.56
CA PRO A 305 -7.82 -20.82 4.11
C PRO A 305 -8.03 -19.46 3.43
N PRO A 306 -9.25 -18.89 3.48
CA PRO A 306 -9.50 -17.55 3.01
C PRO A 306 -8.53 -16.55 3.62
N ALA A 307 -7.88 -15.75 2.78
CA ALA A 307 -6.86 -14.80 3.21
C ALA A 307 -7.35 -13.35 3.08
N GLN A 308 -7.19 -12.57 4.15
CA GLN A 308 -7.39 -11.13 4.08
C GLN A 308 -6.26 -10.51 3.27
N VAL A 309 -6.62 -9.67 2.30
CA VAL A 309 -5.68 -8.94 1.44
C VAL A 309 -6.14 -7.49 1.30
N SER A 310 -5.27 -6.62 0.81
CA SER A 310 -5.71 -5.26 0.46
C SER A 310 -6.73 -5.31 -0.70
N PRO A 311 -7.80 -4.49 -0.67
CA PRO A 311 -8.74 -4.38 -1.79
C PRO A 311 -8.02 -4.03 -3.09
N PHE A 312 -8.38 -4.70 -4.18
CA PHE A 312 -7.96 -4.33 -5.53
C PHE A 312 -8.68 -3.06 -5.97
N LEU A 313 -7.90 -2.01 -6.22
CA LEU A 313 -8.42 -0.79 -6.82
C LEU A 313 -8.16 -0.83 -8.32
N PRO A 314 -9.14 -0.49 -9.17
CA PRO A 314 -8.91 -0.44 -10.60
C PRO A 314 -7.86 0.64 -10.90
N PHE A 315 -6.79 0.21 -11.54
CA PHE A 315 -5.66 1.07 -11.86
C PHE A 315 -5.90 1.83 -13.16
N GLY A 316 -5.50 3.11 -13.20
CA GLY A 316 -5.60 3.94 -14.40
C GLY A 316 -7.02 4.39 -14.74
N TRP A 317 -8.01 4.12 -13.88
CA TRP A 317 -9.38 4.55 -14.06
C TRP A 317 -9.66 5.69 -13.09
N ASN A 318 -9.37 6.92 -13.52
CA ASN A 318 -9.74 8.13 -12.77
C ASN A 318 -11.23 8.40 -12.95
N VAL A 319 -12.05 7.57 -12.32
CA VAL A 319 -13.49 7.78 -12.27
C VAL A 319 -13.80 8.60 -11.02
N ALA A 320 -14.30 9.81 -11.24
CA ALA A 320 -14.87 10.61 -10.17
C ALA A 320 -16.25 10.04 -9.83
N PHE A 321 -16.30 9.05 -8.94
CA PHE A 321 -17.58 8.58 -8.42
C PHE A 321 -18.17 9.63 -7.47
N ASN A 322 -19.48 9.82 -7.56
CA ASN A 322 -20.23 10.77 -6.76
C ASN A 322 -21.62 10.23 -6.42
N SER A 323 -21.68 9.32 -5.47
CA SER A 323 -22.93 8.82 -4.88
C SER A 323 -23.75 9.87 -4.13
N GLY A 324 -23.26 11.12 -4.03
CA GLY A 324 -23.98 12.23 -3.43
C GLY A 324 -24.81 13.05 -4.42
N ASN A 325 -24.72 12.76 -5.72
CA ASN A 325 -25.53 13.42 -6.76
C ASN A 325 -26.82 12.61 -7.04
N THR A 326 -27.54 12.96 -8.11
CA THR A 326 -28.76 12.24 -8.54
C THR A 326 -28.53 11.34 -9.75
N ASN A 327 -27.30 11.29 -10.26
CA ASN A 327 -26.93 10.52 -11.44
C ASN A 327 -26.40 9.14 -11.00
N PRO A 328 -27.17 8.07 -11.20
CA PRO A 328 -26.76 6.74 -10.76
C PRO A 328 -25.64 6.14 -11.62
N ASN A 329 -25.21 6.79 -12.72
CA ASN A 329 -24.21 6.24 -13.64
C ASN A 329 -22.75 6.54 -13.22
N ASP A 330 -22.55 7.21 -12.09
CA ASP A 330 -21.25 7.52 -11.52
C ASP A 330 -21.23 7.29 -10.00
N ASP A 331 -22.00 6.34 -9.47
CA ASP A 331 -22.11 6.13 -8.02
C ASP A 331 -20.98 5.24 -7.48
N SER A 332 -20.58 4.20 -8.22
CA SER A 332 -19.48 3.33 -7.77
C SER A 332 -18.90 2.45 -8.88
N TYR A 333 -17.93 1.61 -8.54
CA TYR A 333 -17.25 0.74 -9.49
C TYR A 333 -18.16 -0.28 -10.22
N HIS A 334 -19.34 -0.63 -9.69
CA HIS A 334 -20.29 -1.49 -10.41
C HIS A 334 -20.75 -0.83 -11.72
N ASP A 335 -20.80 0.50 -11.77
CA ASP A 335 -21.16 1.24 -12.96
C ASP A 335 -20.24 0.96 -14.13
N ILE A 336 -19.02 0.49 -13.91
CA ILE A 336 -18.12 0.21 -15.03
C ILE A 336 -18.54 -1.06 -15.77
N VAL A 337 -19.16 -2.02 -15.09
CA VAL A 337 -19.59 -3.29 -15.70
C VAL A 337 -21.07 -3.27 -16.10
N GLU A 338 -21.89 -2.52 -15.38
CA GLU A 338 -23.34 -2.49 -15.57
C GLU A 338 -23.77 -1.65 -16.78
N ARG A 339 -25.03 -1.84 -17.20
CA ARG A 339 -25.66 -1.02 -18.25
C ARG A 339 -25.95 0.38 -17.70
N PRO A 340 -25.63 1.46 -18.44
CA PRO A 340 -25.95 2.80 -17.96
C PRO A 340 -27.47 3.00 -17.90
N ASN A 341 -27.94 3.75 -16.92
CA ASN A 341 -29.28 4.28 -16.89
C ASN A 341 -29.41 5.37 -17.96
N ASN A 342 -30.18 5.06 -19.02
CA ASN A 342 -30.39 5.95 -20.16
C ASN A 342 -31.09 7.27 -19.81
N SER A 343 -31.59 7.44 -18.59
CA SER A 343 -32.24 8.68 -18.14
C SER A 343 -31.25 9.74 -17.65
N TYR A 344 -29.97 9.39 -17.52
CA TYR A 344 -28.92 10.27 -16.99
C TYR A 344 -27.68 10.28 -17.90
N SER A 345 -26.81 11.27 -17.72
CA SER A 345 -25.50 11.27 -18.36
C SER A 345 -24.70 10.04 -17.93
N ASP A 346 -23.87 9.48 -18.82
CA ASP A 346 -22.95 8.39 -18.51
C ASP A 346 -21.50 8.92 -18.56
N PRO A 347 -20.96 9.46 -17.45
CA PRO A 347 -19.56 9.90 -17.38
C PRO A 347 -18.56 8.79 -17.71
N LEU A 348 -19.00 7.53 -17.61
CA LEU A 348 -18.21 6.33 -17.86
C LEU A 348 -18.34 5.79 -19.28
N SER A 349 -19.00 6.51 -20.19
CA SER A 349 -19.41 5.94 -21.47
C SER A 349 -18.27 5.34 -22.30
N THR A 350 -17.05 5.88 -22.18
CA THR A 350 -15.87 5.44 -22.93
C THR A 350 -15.17 4.21 -22.32
N MET A 351 -15.35 3.97 -21.02
CA MET A 351 -14.67 2.89 -20.28
C MET A 351 -15.60 1.78 -19.81
N ARG A 352 -16.91 2.03 -19.77
CA ARG A 352 -17.93 1.06 -19.36
C ARG A 352 -17.86 -0.19 -20.25
N TYR A 353 -17.65 -1.36 -19.67
CA TYR A 353 -17.56 -2.63 -20.39
C TYR A 353 -18.81 -2.93 -21.19
N TYR A 354 -19.98 -2.53 -20.68
CA TYR A 354 -21.22 -2.58 -21.46
C TYR A 354 -21.09 -1.89 -22.84
N ASN A 355 -20.40 -0.75 -22.90
CA ASN A 355 -20.22 0.02 -24.14
C ASN A 355 -19.09 -0.53 -25.03
N GLN A 356 -18.09 -1.18 -24.42
CA GLN A 356 -16.95 -1.80 -25.11
C GLN A 356 -17.24 -3.22 -25.61
N ALA A 357 -18.25 -3.89 -25.06
CA ALA A 357 -18.58 -5.27 -25.42
C ALA A 357 -19.07 -5.39 -26.88
N ASP A 358 -18.42 -6.28 -27.63
CA ASP A 358 -18.85 -6.68 -28.97
C ASP A 358 -20.18 -7.43 -28.95
N TYR A 359 -20.41 -8.24 -27.91
CA TYR A 359 -21.63 -9.01 -27.70
C TYR A 359 -22.28 -8.65 -26.36
N ARG A 360 -23.60 -8.54 -26.34
CA ARG A 360 -24.37 -8.22 -25.13
C ARG A 360 -25.53 -9.19 -25.01
N ILE A 361 -25.65 -9.82 -23.85
CA ILE A 361 -26.79 -10.68 -23.51
C ILE A 361 -27.66 -9.88 -22.55
N LEU A 362 -28.83 -9.47 -23.01
CA LEU A 362 -29.80 -8.75 -22.21
C LEU A 362 -30.90 -9.73 -21.79
N ILE A 363 -31.05 -9.91 -20.48
CA ILE A 363 -32.12 -10.72 -19.90
C ILE A 363 -33.09 -9.74 -19.27
N ASP A 364 -34.29 -9.63 -19.83
CA ASP A 364 -35.37 -8.85 -19.23
C ASP A 364 -36.36 -9.76 -18.49
N SER A 365 -37.16 -9.16 -17.60
CA SER A 365 -38.23 -9.86 -16.88
C SER A 365 -39.49 -10.05 -17.75
N SER A 366 -39.43 -9.72 -19.05
CA SER A 366 -40.58 -9.90 -19.93
C SER A 366 -40.68 -11.37 -20.33
N THR A 367 -41.86 -11.96 -20.14
CA THR A 367 -42.13 -13.35 -20.53
C THR A 367 -42.22 -13.54 -22.05
N THR A 368 -41.98 -12.49 -22.84
CA THR A 368 -42.43 -12.42 -24.24
C THR A 368 -41.35 -12.14 -25.27
N SER A 369 -40.12 -11.76 -24.91
CA SER A 369 -39.07 -11.57 -25.90
C SER A 369 -37.67 -11.66 -25.28
N ARG A 370 -37.08 -12.86 -25.27
CA ARG A 370 -35.63 -13.00 -25.07
C ARG A 370 -34.91 -12.57 -26.35
N SER A 371 -34.64 -11.27 -26.50
CA SER A 371 -33.88 -10.78 -27.65
C SER A 371 -32.38 -10.95 -27.40
N LEU A 372 -31.75 -11.90 -28.09
CA LEU A 372 -30.30 -11.85 -28.30
C LEU A 372 -30.03 -10.81 -29.39
N THR A 373 -29.71 -9.58 -28.99
CA THR A 373 -29.24 -8.58 -29.94
C THR A 373 -27.77 -8.87 -30.23
N ILE A 374 -27.47 -9.39 -31.41
CA ILE A 374 -26.11 -9.45 -31.94
C ILE A 374 -25.88 -8.13 -32.68
N PRO A 375 -25.12 -7.15 -32.13
CA PRO A 375 -24.74 -5.99 -32.89
C PRO A 375 -23.88 -6.45 -34.06
N ALA A 376 -24.10 -5.89 -35.26
CA ALA A 376 -23.14 -6.10 -36.34
C ALA A 376 -21.75 -5.63 -35.85
N PRO A 377 -20.67 -6.38 -36.14
CA PRO A 377 -19.33 -6.05 -35.65
C PRO A 377 -18.97 -4.60 -35.96
N ARG A 378 -18.47 -3.87 -34.95
CA ARG A 378 -17.98 -2.50 -35.11
C ARG A 378 -16.68 -2.55 -35.93
N SER A 379 -16.86 -2.36 -37.24
CA SER A 379 -15.88 -2.30 -38.34
C SER A 379 -15.52 -3.63 -39.02
N PRO A 380 -15.45 -3.64 -40.36
CA PRO A 380 -14.97 -4.78 -41.12
C PRO A 380 -13.47 -4.91 -40.86
N VAL A 381 -13.03 -6.02 -40.27
CA VAL A 381 -11.66 -6.48 -40.48
C VAL A 381 -11.49 -6.58 -42.00
N ALA A 382 -10.57 -5.80 -42.55
CA ALA A 382 -10.16 -5.94 -43.94
C ALA A 382 -9.65 -7.37 -44.11
N VAL A 383 -10.49 -8.25 -44.65
CA VAL A 383 -10.06 -9.53 -45.16
C VAL A 383 -9.18 -9.20 -46.35
N LEU A 384 -7.87 -9.14 -46.13
CA LEU A 384 -6.88 -9.11 -47.19
C LEU A 384 -7.06 -10.42 -47.97
N THR A 385 -7.89 -10.37 -48.99
CA THR A 385 -8.09 -11.47 -49.91
C THR A 385 -6.86 -11.49 -50.81
N THR A 386 -5.77 -12.12 -50.37
CA THR A 386 -4.71 -12.52 -51.29
C THR A 386 -5.30 -13.58 -52.21
N ARG A 387 -5.80 -13.14 -53.37
CA ARG A 387 -6.09 -14.04 -54.49
C ARG A 387 -4.79 -14.74 -54.89
N LEU A 388 -4.66 -16.01 -54.55
CA LEU A 388 -3.70 -16.88 -55.21
C LEU A 388 -4.10 -16.95 -56.70
N PRO A 389 -3.20 -16.68 -57.65
CA PRO A 389 -3.52 -16.78 -59.06
C PRO A 389 -3.86 -18.24 -59.41
N ALA A 390 -4.95 -18.41 -60.14
CA ALA A 390 -5.43 -19.71 -60.59
C ALA A 390 -4.36 -20.41 -61.43
N ARG A 391 -3.96 -21.61 -60.99
CA ARG A 391 -3.10 -22.53 -61.74
C ARG A 391 -3.89 -23.03 -62.95
N SER A 392 -3.52 -22.57 -64.14
CA SER A 392 -4.07 -23.08 -65.41
C SER A 392 -3.79 -24.58 -65.53
N GLN A 393 -4.83 -25.38 -65.72
CA GLN A 393 -4.67 -26.77 -66.17
C GLN A 393 -4.19 -26.80 -67.63
N PRO A 394 -3.31 -27.74 -68.01
CA PRO A 394 -2.85 -27.89 -69.38
C PRO A 394 -3.93 -28.58 -70.22
N THR A 395 -4.29 -27.98 -71.34
CA THR A 395 -4.99 -28.67 -72.42
C THR A 395 -4.03 -29.62 -73.13
N ARG A 396 -4.51 -30.81 -73.47
CA ARG A 396 -3.84 -31.77 -74.36
C ARG A 396 -3.61 -31.20 -75.74
#